data_AF-A0A9X0C1L3-F1
#
_entry.id   AF-A0A9X0C1L3-F1
#
_cell.length_a   1.000
_cell.length_b   1.000
_cell.length_c   1.000
_cell.angle_alpha   90.00
_cell.angle_beta   90.00
_cell.angle_gamma   90.00
#
_symmetry.space_group_name_H-M   'P 1'
#
loop_
_entity.id
_entity.type
_entity.pdbx_description
1 polymer ?
#
loop_
_entity_poly.entity_id
_entity_poly.type
_entity_poly.pdbx_seq_one_letter_code
_entity_poly.pdbx_strand_id
1 'polypeptide(L)'
;MSQGHAIIIGAGVIGLSIAVRLSKYMKITIIARELPGDVGIDYASPWAGAHFRPIPAKTAEEQKEQAWMRHTYQEFEKIARDHPEAGVDFIPAVEYFNTADATSFLAEENGYTTWPDFRILDPAEYSQHPSIQLGVTYRSWVLNSPVYLNWLQTRAQAQGTRFIRAHLTDPEQAVSVYLENKPQDETSHVSAVIDASGRGFNDPNSFPSRGQFIIVSNHCDKTISHHWSDGSSTVIIPRPLGGGTVIGGTKEPNNWSEDIDHASTEDILKRVRDLCPEMIDEQVGELASTHGFDVKQVYVARRPMRRGGMHFVLGSSVAHNGNYTPLISCYGAGANGYKISWALADEFDSFFPPPK
;
A
#
# COMPACT_ATOMS: atom_id res chain seq x y z
N MET A 1 30.68 -18.15 -10.18
CA MET A 1 30.04 -16.99 -10.85
C MET A 1 29.77 -15.96 -9.75
N SER A 2 30.18 -14.71 -9.91
CA SER A 2 29.88 -13.68 -8.91
C SER A 2 28.35 -13.54 -8.82
N GLN A 3 27.80 -13.71 -7.63
CA GLN A 3 26.39 -13.44 -7.37
C GLN A 3 26.08 -11.99 -7.76
N GLY A 4 25.09 -11.77 -8.63
CA GLY A 4 24.68 -10.42 -9.05
C GLY A 4 24.26 -9.57 -7.85
N HIS A 5 24.35 -8.25 -7.98
CA HIS A 5 24.00 -7.31 -6.90
C HIS A 5 23.03 -6.24 -7.41
N ALA A 6 21.85 -6.11 -6.82
CA ALA A 6 20.96 -4.96 -7.07
C ALA A 6 20.91 -4.00 -5.89
N ILE A 7 20.95 -2.70 -6.21
CA ILE A 7 20.68 -1.63 -5.25
C ILE A 7 19.22 -1.23 -5.39
N ILE A 8 18.45 -1.24 -4.30
CA ILE A 8 17.06 -0.79 -4.29
C ILE A 8 16.99 0.55 -3.56
N ILE A 9 16.41 1.55 -4.21
CA ILE A 9 16.15 2.87 -3.62
C ILE A 9 14.75 2.84 -3.00
N GLY A 10 14.65 3.01 -1.69
CA GLY A 10 13.39 3.07 -0.96
C GLY A 10 13.03 1.77 -0.23
N ALA A 11 12.65 1.90 1.03
CA ALA A 11 12.25 0.79 1.90
C ALA A 11 10.72 0.77 2.16
N GLY A 12 9.92 1.19 1.18
CA GLY A 12 8.47 1.01 1.21
C GLY A 12 8.06 -0.43 0.89
N VAL A 13 6.76 -0.72 0.88
CA VAL A 13 6.24 -2.07 0.60
C VAL A 13 6.76 -2.64 -0.73
N ILE A 14 6.87 -1.81 -1.78
CA ILE A 14 7.38 -2.23 -3.09
C ILE A 14 8.87 -2.63 -2.98
N GLY A 15 9.72 -1.73 -2.48
CA GLY A 15 11.16 -2.00 -2.37
C GLY A 15 11.48 -3.20 -1.45
N LEU A 16 10.74 -3.34 -0.35
CA LEU A 16 10.91 -4.46 0.57
C LEU A 16 10.43 -5.80 -0.02
N SER A 17 9.29 -5.84 -0.72
CA SER A 17 8.83 -7.06 -1.41
C SER A 17 9.82 -7.49 -2.50
N ILE A 18 10.34 -6.54 -3.29
CA ILE A 18 11.39 -6.80 -4.29
C ILE A 18 12.63 -7.37 -3.61
N ALA A 19 13.09 -6.76 -2.51
CA ALA A 19 14.26 -7.24 -1.77
C ALA A 19 14.07 -8.67 -1.27
N VAL A 20 12.92 -9.01 -0.69
CA VAL A 20 12.62 -10.37 -0.20
C VAL A 20 12.53 -11.39 -1.33
N ARG A 21 12.10 -10.99 -2.53
CA ARG A 21 12.06 -11.92 -3.67
C ARG A 21 13.46 -12.15 -4.23
N LEU A 22 14.19 -11.08 -4.51
CA LEU A 22 15.50 -11.12 -5.16
C LEU A 22 16.63 -11.63 -4.24
N SER A 23 16.60 -11.32 -2.94
CA SER A 23 17.69 -11.71 -2.01
C SER A 23 17.85 -13.23 -1.84
N LYS A 24 16.91 -14.03 -2.34
CA LYS A 24 17.04 -15.49 -2.42
C LYS A 24 18.17 -15.97 -3.35
N TYR A 25 18.57 -15.18 -4.34
CA TYR A 25 19.56 -15.60 -5.33
C TYR A 25 20.53 -14.49 -5.78
N MET A 26 20.32 -13.25 -5.34
CA MET A 26 21.23 -12.14 -5.59
C MET A 26 21.51 -11.33 -4.33
N LYS A 27 22.63 -10.61 -4.30
CA LYS A 27 22.94 -9.67 -3.22
C LYS A 27 22.06 -8.44 -3.35
N ILE A 28 21.50 -7.98 -2.24
CA ILE A 28 20.64 -6.79 -2.22
C ILE A 28 21.17 -5.79 -1.20
N THR A 29 21.24 -4.53 -1.63
CA THR A 29 21.40 -3.38 -0.74
C THR A 29 20.22 -2.44 -0.92
N ILE A 30 19.47 -2.17 0.15
CA ILE A 30 18.46 -1.13 0.17
C ILE A 30 19.10 0.17 0.66
N ILE A 31 18.95 1.24 -0.12
CA ILE A 31 19.30 2.60 0.26
C ILE A 31 18.01 3.39 0.44
N ALA A 32 17.75 3.88 1.64
CA ALA A 32 16.52 4.62 1.92
C ALA A 32 16.72 5.69 3.00
N ARG A 33 15.94 6.77 2.91
CA ARG A 33 15.93 7.80 3.95
C ARG A 33 15.19 7.29 5.19
N GLU A 34 14.02 6.69 4.99
CA GLU A 34 13.22 6.02 6.01
C GLU A 34 13.25 4.50 5.86
N LEU A 35 13.24 3.80 6.99
CA LEU A 35 13.15 2.35 7.15
C LEU A 35 11.91 1.99 7.99
N PRO A 36 11.44 0.73 7.95
CA PRO A 36 10.37 0.30 8.85
C PRO A 36 10.69 0.60 10.31
N GLY A 37 9.72 1.18 11.01
CA GLY A 37 9.88 1.75 12.36
C GLY A 37 10.00 3.28 12.37
N ASP A 38 10.40 3.90 11.26
CA ASP A 38 10.39 5.36 11.14
C ASP A 38 9.00 5.91 10.84
N VAL A 39 8.83 7.19 11.17
CA VAL A 39 7.66 7.99 10.83
C VAL A 39 8.07 9.15 9.94
N GLY A 40 7.36 9.33 8.83
CA GLY A 40 7.58 10.45 7.91
C GLY A 40 6.41 10.57 6.94
N ILE A 41 5.88 11.77 6.73
CA ILE A 41 4.65 11.99 5.95
C ILE A 41 4.75 11.46 4.50
N ASP A 42 5.96 11.45 3.94
CA ASP A 42 6.25 10.91 2.60
C ASP A 42 6.66 9.45 2.58
N TYR A 43 6.91 8.85 3.74
CA TYR A 43 7.08 7.41 3.86
C TYR A 43 5.70 6.77 3.93
N ALA A 44 5.06 6.63 2.76
CA ALA A 44 3.64 6.35 2.66
C ALA A 44 3.21 4.96 3.19
N SER A 45 4.12 3.98 3.15
CA SER A 45 3.80 2.59 3.46
C SER A 45 3.30 2.36 4.90
N PRO A 46 3.97 2.84 5.96
CA PRO A 46 3.51 2.64 7.35
C PRO A 46 2.15 3.29 7.64
N TRP A 47 1.77 4.32 6.90
CA TRP A 47 0.52 5.06 7.10
C TRP A 47 -0.70 4.45 6.40
N ALA A 48 -0.49 3.50 5.49
CA ALA A 48 -1.59 2.86 4.78
C ALA A 48 -2.51 2.10 5.75
N GLY A 49 -3.78 1.93 5.36
CA GLY A 49 -4.79 1.23 6.16
C GLY A 49 -4.32 -0.14 6.65
N ALA A 50 -4.08 -1.15 5.82
CA ALA A 50 -4.40 -1.27 4.40
C ALA A 50 -5.33 -2.47 4.19
N HIS A 51 -6.14 -2.44 3.13
CA HIS A 51 -7.04 -3.53 2.78
C HIS A 51 -7.06 -3.80 1.28
N PHE A 52 -7.62 -4.95 0.89
CA PHE A 52 -7.97 -5.21 -0.49
C PHE A 52 -9.33 -4.62 -0.85
N ARG A 53 -9.36 -3.96 -2.01
CA ARG A 53 -10.58 -3.52 -2.67
C ARG A 53 -10.43 -3.78 -4.18
N PRO A 54 -11.35 -4.54 -4.80
CA PRO A 54 -11.41 -4.69 -6.25
C PRO A 54 -11.45 -3.33 -6.94
N ILE A 55 -10.79 -3.25 -8.10
CA ILE A 55 -10.86 -2.08 -8.98
C ILE A 55 -11.34 -2.57 -10.35
N PRO A 56 -12.43 -2.00 -10.89
CA PRO A 56 -12.87 -2.34 -12.24
C PRO A 56 -11.81 -1.87 -13.24
N ALA A 57 -11.43 -2.74 -14.15
CA ALA A 57 -10.47 -2.43 -15.21
C ALA A 57 -11.21 -2.03 -16.50
N LYS A 58 -10.84 -0.89 -17.08
CA LYS A 58 -11.42 -0.32 -18.30
C LYS A 58 -10.39 -0.15 -19.42
N THR A 59 -9.10 -0.14 -19.09
CA THR A 59 -8.00 -0.09 -20.07
C THR A 59 -7.10 -1.32 -19.96
N ALA A 60 -6.24 -1.54 -20.97
CA ALA A 60 -5.28 -2.64 -20.96
C ALA A 60 -4.27 -2.52 -19.79
N GLU A 61 -3.88 -1.29 -19.45
CA GLU A 61 -3.01 -1.01 -18.30
C GLU A 61 -3.71 -1.38 -16.98
N GLU A 62 -4.99 -1.02 -16.83
CA GLU A 62 -5.77 -1.38 -15.65
C GLU A 62 -6.01 -2.89 -15.57
N GLN A 63 -6.17 -3.59 -16.71
CA GLN A 63 -6.27 -5.05 -16.76
C GLN A 63 -4.95 -5.71 -16.31
N LYS A 64 -3.80 -5.18 -16.77
CA LYS A 64 -2.49 -5.62 -16.30
C LYS A 64 -2.33 -5.43 -14.79
N GLU A 65 -2.71 -4.26 -14.28
CA GLU A 65 -2.65 -3.98 -12.85
C GLU A 65 -3.60 -4.90 -12.06
N GLN A 66 -4.80 -5.17 -12.58
CA GLN A 66 -5.73 -6.13 -11.96
C GLN A 66 -5.15 -7.55 -11.92
N ALA A 67 -4.43 -7.99 -12.95
CA ALA A 67 -3.73 -9.28 -12.95
C ALA A 67 -2.65 -9.32 -11.84
N TRP A 68 -1.89 -8.24 -11.68
CA TRP A 68 -0.95 -8.09 -10.56
C TRP A 68 -1.66 -8.12 -9.20
N MET A 69 -2.85 -7.53 -9.10
CA MET A 69 -3.65 -7.60 -7.86
C MET A 69 -4.06 -9.03 -7.55
N ARG A 70 -4.45 -9.85 -8.54
CA ARG A 70 -4.85 -11.25 -8.33
C ARG A 70 -3.68 -12.08 -7.83
N HIS A 71 -2.51 -11.92 -8.45
CA HIS A 71 -1.31 -12.63 -8.01
C HIS A 71 -0.90 -12.24 -6.59
N THR A 72 -0.89 -10.93 -6.29
CA THR A 72 -0.55 -10.44 -4.95
C THR A 72 -1.57 -10.88 -3.90
N TYR A 73 -2.86 -10.97 -4.25
CA TYR A 73 -3.91 -11.51 -3.38
C TYR A 73 -3.59 -12.95 -2.97
N GLN A 74 -3.22 -13.80 -3.93
CA GLN A 74 -2.85 -15.20 -3.66
C GLN A 74 -1.59 -15.33 -2.79
N GLU A 75 -0.61 -14.44 -2.99
CA GLU A 75 0.56 -14.40 -2.10
C GLU A 75 0.19 -13.96 -0.68
N PHE A 76 -0.73 -12.99 -0.53
CA PHE A 76 -1.25 -12.66 0.79
C PHE A 76 -2.02 -13.80 1.44
N GLU A 77 -2.77 -14.62 0.68
CA GLU A 77 -3.42 -15.82 1.24
C GLU A 77 -2.40 -16.81 1.81
N LYS A 78 -1.25 -16.98 1.14
CA LYS A 78 -0.15 -17.81 1.66
C LYS A 78 0.48 -17.18 2.89
N ILE A 79 0.75 -15.87 2.87
CA ILE A 79 1.35 -15.16 4.01
C ILE A 79 0.43 -15.22 5.23
N ALA A 80 -0.87 -14.95 5.10
CA ALA A 80 -1.81 -15.01 6.22
C ALA A 80 -1.88 -16.42 6.84
N ARG A 81 -1.81 -17.47 6.01
CA ARG A 81 -1.86 -18.86 6.47
C ARG A 81 -0.56 -19.33 7.11
N ASP A 82 0.56 -19.03 6.47
CA ASP A 82 1.86 -19.64 6.77
C ASP A 82 2.72 -18.75 7.69
N HIS A 83 2.39 -17.45 7.78
CA HIS A 83 3.11 -16.40 8.51
C HIS A 83 2.14 -15.47 9.27
N PRO A 84 1.39 -15.97 10.27
CA PRO A 84 0.44 -15.15 11.03
C PRO A 84 1.10 -13.96 11.73
N GLU A 85 2.40 -14.04 12.02
CA GLU A 85 3.21 -12.95 12.59
C GLU A 85 3.39 -11.76 11.63
N ALA A 86 3.12 -11.93 10.32
CA ALA A 86 3.22 -10.86 9.33
C ALA A 86 2.11 -9.81 9.47
N GLY A 87 1.07 -10.08 10.27
CA GLY A 87 -0.02 -9.14 10.51
C GLY A 87 -0.94 -8.95 9.31
N VAL A 88 -1.15 -10.02 8.52
CA VAL A 88 -2.11 -10.09 7.40
C VAL A 88 -3.21 -11.06 7.79
N ASP A 89 -4.46 -10.69 7.54
CA ASP A 89 -5.62 -11.56 7.77
C ASP A 89 -6.64 -11.42 6.62
N PHE A 90 -7.53 -12.39 6.45
CA PHE A 90 -8.61 -12.36 5.46
C PHE A 90 -9.97 -12.32 6.15
N ILE A 91 -10.72 -11.26 5.86
CA ILE A 91 -12.03 -11.00 6.45
C ILE A 91 -13.05 -10.62 5.36
N PRO A 92 -14.35 -10.65 5.65
CA PRO A 92 -15.35 -10.08 4.75
C PRO A 92 -15.09 -8.58 4.53
N ALA A 93 -15.27 -8.13 3.29
CA ALA A 93 -15.36 -6.73 2.95
C ALA A 93 -16.78 -6.37 2.54
N VAL A 94 -17.20 -5.15 2.86
CA VAL A 94 -18.46 -4.58 2.38
C VAL A 94 -18.17 -3.26 1.69
N GLU A 95 -18.71 -3.07 0.50
CA GLU A 95 -18.58 -1.84 -0.26
C GLU A 95 -19.96 -1.29 -0.64
N TYR A 96 -20.20 -0.04 -0.25
CA TYR A 96 -21.47 0.66 -0.44
C TYR A 96 -21.32 1.82 -1.42
N PHE A 97 -22.35 2.07 -2.23
CA PHE A 97 -22.38 3.13 -3.22
C PHE A 97 -23.70 3.91 -3.18
N ASN A 98 -23.62 5.24 -3.12
CA ASN A 98 -24.80 6.10 -3.19
C ASN A 98 -25.19 6.50 -4.63
N THR A 99 -24.31 6.33 -5.61
CA THR A 99 -24.50 6.86 -6.97
C THR A 99 -24.08 5.89 -8.08
N ALA A 100 -23.88 4.61 -7.78
CA ALA A 100 -23.39 3.66 -8.78
C ALA A 100 -24.46 3.31 -9.81
N ASP A 101 -24.15 3.50 -11.10
CA ASP A 101 -24.80 2.73 -12.16
C ASP A 101 -24.29 1.28 -12.07
N ALA A 102 -25.07 0.46 -11.36
CA ALA A 102 -24.76 -0.95 -11.13
C ALA A 102 -24.49 -1.71 -12.44
N THR A 103 -25.10 -1.31 -13.56
CA THR A 103 -24.95 -2.01 -14.84
C THR A 103 -23.52 -1.90 -15.37
N SER A 104 -22.98 -0.68 -15.46
CA SER A 104 -21.61 -0.47 -15.94
C SER A 104 -20.56 -0.91 -14.91
N PHE A 105 -20.86 -0.74 -13.63
CA PHE A 105 -19.92 -1.05 -12.56
C PHE A 105 -19.74 -2.55 -12.33
N LEU A 106 -20.81 -3.34 -12.45
CA LEU A 106 -20.79 -4.80 -12.22
C LEU A 106 -20.62 -5.61 -13.51
N ALA A 107 -20.32 -4.95 -14.63
CA ALA A 107 -20.08 -5.59 -15.91
C ALA A 107 -18.91 -6.59 -15.80
N GLU A 108 -19.12 -7.85 -16.19
CA GLU A 108 -18.17 -8.94 -15.97
C GLU A 108 -16.82 -8.67 -16.62
N GLU A 109 -16.81 -7.98 -17.77
CA GLU A 109 -15.62 -7.64 -18.54
C GLU A 109 -14.61 -6.77 -17.78
N ASN A 110 -15.06 -6.04 -16.75
CA ASN A 110 -14.18 -5.20 -15.95
C ASN A 110 -13.51 -5.97 -14.79
N GLY A 111 -13.88 -7.24 -14.57
CA GLY A 111 -13.29 -8.15 -13.59
C GLY A 111 -13.59 -7.82 -12.12
N TYR A 112 -14.48 -6.87 -11.83
CA TYR A 112 -14.83 -6.48 -10.47
C TYR A 112 -15.63 -7.56 -9.73
N THR A 113 -16.44 -8.34 -10.43
CA THR A 113 -17.35 -9.35 -9.85
C THR A 113 -16.72 -10.74 -9.71
N THR A 114 -15.48 -10.92 -10.17
CA THR A 114 -14.80 -12.24 -10.22
C THR A 114 -13.78 -12.44 -9.11
N TRP A 115 -13.93 -11.70 -8.00
CA TRP A 115 -13.09 -11.88 -6.81
C TRP A 115 -13.71 -12.90 -5.85
N PRO A 116 -12.90 -13.55 -5.00
CA PRO A 116 -13.40 -14.58 -4.10
C PRO A 116 -14.56 -14.08 -3.23
N ASP A 117 -15.58 -14.93 -3.11
CA ASP A 117 -16.77 -14.72 -2.30
C ASP A 117 -17.59 -13.46 -2.68
N PHE A 118 -17.41 -12.96 -3.91
CA PHE A 118 -18.17 -11.82 -4.41
C PHE A 118 -19.67 -12.12 -4.49
N ARG A 119 -20.48 -11.23 -3.92
CA ARG A 119 -21.93 -11.17 -4.16
C ARG A 119 -22.46 -9.75 -3.99
N ILE A 120 -23.60 -9.50 -4.61
CA ILE A 120 -24.42 -8.32 -4.33
C ILE A 120 -25.16 -8.55 -3.00
N LEU A 121 -25.23 -7.52 -2.16
CA LEU A 121 -26.00 -7.54 -0.92
C LEU A 121 -27.48 -7.37 -1.21
N ASP A 122 -28.34 -8.06 -0.45
CA ASP A 122 -29.77 -7.79 -0.45
C ASP A 122 -30.02 -6.40 0.16
N PRO A 123 -30.87 -5.54 -0.43
CA PRO A 123 -31.22 -4.24 0.15
C PRO A 123 -31.69 -4.28 1.61
N ALA A 124 -32.25 -5.40 2.07
CA ALA A 124 -32.60 -5.60 3.47
C ALA A 124 -31.37 -5.55 4.41
N GLU A 125 -30.18 -5.99 3.94
CA GLU A 125 -28.93 -6.02 4.71
C GLU A 125 -28.39 -4.62 5.04
N TYR A 126 -28.85 -3.58 4.34
CA TYR A 126 -28.46 -2.19 4.56
C TYR A 126 -29.67 -1.23 4.61
N SER A 127 -30.83 -1.77 4.99
CA SER A 127 -32.10 -1.03 5.04
C SER A 127 -32.08 0.18 6.00
N GLN A 128 -31.18 0.18 6.98
CA GLN A 128 -30.92 1.30 7.89
C GLN A 128 -30.21 2.50 7.22
N HIS A 129 -29.67 2.33 6.02
CA HIS A 129 -28.97 3.38 5.27
C HIS A 129 -29.67 3.65 3.92
N PRO A 130 -30.77 4.41 3.91
CA PRO A 130 -31.60 4.59 2.71
C PRO A 130 -30.92 5.33 1.55
N SER A 131 -29.77 5.95 1.79
CA SER A 131 -28.96 6.62 0.75
C SER A 131 -28.12 5.64 -0.09
N ILE A 132 -27.93 4.41 0.38
CA ILE A 132 -27.14 3.39 -0.31
C ILE A 132 -27.99 2.79 -1.43
N GLN A 133 -27.50 2.89 -2.66
CA GLN A 133 -28.16 2.36 -3.85
C GLN A 133 -27.67 0.96 -4.22
N LEU A 134 -26.41 0.65 -3.90
CA LEU A 134 -25.79 -0.65 -4.15
C LEU A 134 -24.86 -1.02 -2.99
N GLY A 135 -25.02 -2.24 -2.48
CA GLY A 135 -24.08 -2.89 -1.58
C GLY A 135 -23.50 -4.15 -2.22
N VAL A 136 -22.20 -4.38 -2.05
CA VAL A 136 -21.53 -5.62 -2.45
C VAL A 136 -20.66 -6.13 -1.31
N THR A 137 -20.38 -7.43 -1.32
CA THR A 137 -19.41 -8.04 -0.41
C THR A 137 -18.52 -9.02 -1.15
N TYR A 138 -17.32 -9.23 -0.63
CA TYR A 138 -16.29 -10.14 -1.14
C TYR A 138 -15.28 -10.42 -0.03
N ARG A 139 -14.42 -11.42 -0.22
CA ARG A 139 -13.34 -11.71 0.72
C ARG A 139 -12.14 -10.82 0.46
N SER A 140 -11.66 -10.15 1.49
CA SER A 140 -10.58 -9.16 1.43
C SER A 140 -9.48 -9.48 2.41
N TRP A 141 -8.24 -9.12 2.08
CA TRP A 141 -7.21 -9.06 3.10
C TRP A 141 -7.23 -7.69 3.79
N VAL A 142 -6.89 -7.70 5.07
CA VAL A 142 -6.51 -6.52 5.85
C VAL A 142 -5.12 -6.75 6.41
N LEU A 143 -4.35 -5.68 6.62
CA LEU A 143 -3.04 -5.82 7.23
C LEU A 143 -2.67 -4.68 8.16
N ASN A 144 -1.87 -5.01 9.16
CA ASN A 144 -1.22 -4.08 10.05
C ASN A 144 0.08 -3.58 9.40
N SER A 145 0.02 -2.42 8.73
CA SER A 145 1.11 -1.92 7.88
C SER A 145 2.47 -1.82 8.58
N PRO A 146 2.61 -1.23 9.78
CA PRO A 146 3.88 -1.23 10.50
C PRO A 146 4.44 -2.64 10.79
N VAL A 147 3.59 -3.57 11.23
CA VAL A 147 4.00 -4.96 11.52
C VAL A 147 4.46 -5.67 10.25
N TYR A 148 3.69 -5.54 9.17
CA TYR A 148 4.00 -6.18 7.90
C TYR A 148 5.30 -5.67 7.28
N LEU A 149 5.56 -4.36 7.34
CA LEU A 149 6.82 -3.78 6.84
C LEU A 149 8.03 -4.27 7.65
N ASN A 150 7.90 -4.35 8.98
CA ASN A 150 8.95 -4.89 9.83
C ASN A 150 9.19 -6.39 9.55
N TRP A 151 8.13 -7.16 9.30
CA TRP A 151 8.23 -8.56 8.88
C TRP A 151 8.99 -8.71 7.56
N LEU A 152 8.69 -7.89 6.54
CA LEU A 152 9.42 -7.87 5.28
C LEU A 152 10.89 -7.51 5.47
N GLN A 153 11.19 -6.47 6.26
CA GLN A 153 12.57 -6.08 6.56
C GLN A 153 13.34 -7.22 7.25
N THR A 154 12.75 -7.80 8.30
CA THR A 154 13.37 -8.92 9.04
C THR A 154 13.67 -10.09 8.10
N ARG A 155 12.73 -10.41 7.21
CA ARG A 155 12.89 -11.48 6.23
C ARG A 155 13.98 -11.17 5.18
N ALA A 156 14.04 -9.93 4.69
CA ALA A 156 15.09 -9.50 3.77
C ALA A 156 16.47 -9.54 4.43
N GLN A 157 16.58 -9.09 5.69
CA GLN A 157 17.83 -9.14 6.47
C GLN A 157 18.28 -10.58 6.73
N ALA A 158 17.34 -11.49 7.07
CA ALA A 158 17.63 -12.91 7.24
C ALA A 158 18.15 -13.57 5.94
N GLN A 159 17.81 -13.01 4.77
CA GLN A 159 18.32 -13.42 3.46
C GLN A 159 19.61 -12.68 3.05
N GLY A 160 20.20 -11.88 3.96
CA GLY A 160 21.46 -11.18 3.72
C GLY A 160 21.33 -9.79 3.08
N THR A 161 20.11 -9.25 2.96
CA THR A 161 19.91 -7.88 2.47
C THR A 161 20.53 -6.87 3.44
N ARG A 162 21.29 -5.93 2.91
CA ARG A 162 21.90 -4.83 3.66
C ARG A 162 21.08 -3.55 3.52
N PHE A 163 21.10 -2.73 4.56
CA PHE A 163 20.36 -1.47 4.62
C PHE A 163 21.33 -0.32 4.86
N ILE A 164 21.27 0.71 4.03
CA ILE A 164 22.03 1.95 4.16
C ILE A 164 21.02 3.08 4.31
N ARG A 165 21.12 3.84 5.40
CA ARG A 165 20.32 5.04 5.57
C ARG A 165 20.98 6.21 4.85
N ALA A 166 20.33 6.72 3.82
CA ALA A 166 20.80 7.90 3.08
C ALA A 166 19.65 8.63 2.39
N HIS A 167 19.79 9.94 2.24
CA HIS A 167 18.89 10.75 1.41
C HIS A 167 19.52 10.93 0.03
N LEU A 168 18.83 10.43 -1.00
CA LEU A 168 19.22 10.64 -2.39
C LEU A 168 18.37 11.75 -2.99
N THR A 169 18.98 12.59 -3.82
CA THR A 169 18.29 13.60 -4.64
C THR A 169 18.18 13.20 -6.11
N ASP A 170 18.89 12.14 -6.51
CA ASP A 170 18.92 11.58 -7.86
C ASP A 170 19.30 10.08 -7.81
N PRO A 171 18.77 9.20 -8.69
CA PRO A 171 19.12 7.78 -8.69
C PRO A 171 20.61 7.51 -8.97
N GLU A 172 21.34 8.39 -9.65
CA GLU A 172 22.78 8.24 -9.92
C GLU A 172 23.62 8.20 -8.65
N GLN A 173 23.17 8.84 -7.57
CA GLN A 173 23.85 8.84 -6.28
C GLN A 173 23.86 7.46 -5.61
N ALA A 174 22.95 6.56 -5.98
CA ALA A 174 22.81 5.25 -5.34
C ALA A 174 24.08 4.40 -5.44
N VAL A 175 24.75 4.42 -6.60
CA VAL A 175 26.00 3.67 -6.81
C VAL A 175 27.13 4.25 -5.94
N SER A 176 27.29 5.58 -5.91
CA SER A 176 28.31 6.24 -5.08
C SER A 176 28.11 5.92 -3.60
N VAL A 177 26.89 6.10 -3.08
CA VAL A 177 26.56 5.84 -1.68
C VAL A 177 26.80 4.37 -1.32
N TYR A 178 26.45 3.43 -2.20
CA TYR A 178 26.76 2.02 -2.00
C TYR A 178 28.29 1.78 -1.91
N LEU A 179 29.07 2.32 -2.86
CA LEU A 179 30.52 2.10 -2.92
C LEU A 179 31.25 2.66 -1.70
N GLU A 180 30.78 3.78 -1.14
CA GLU A 180 31.32 4.38 0.10
C GLU A 180 31.01 3.54 1.35
N ASN A 181 29.94 2.73 1.33
CA ASN A 181 29.43 1.99 2.49
C ASN A 181 29.57 0.46 2.36
N LYS A 182 30.12 -0.04 1.25
CA LYS A 182 30.37 -1.48 1.09
C LYS A 182 31.62 -1.91 1.89
N PRO A 183 31.66 -3.16 2.41
CA PRO A 183 32.84 -3.76 2.99
C PRO A 183 34.02 -3.69 2.03
N GLN A 184 35.22 -3.55 2.59
CA GLN A 184 36.44 -3.41 1.80
C GLN A 184 36.72 -4.66 0.93
N ASP A 185 36.31 -5.83 1.40
CA ASP A 185 36.42 -7.12 0.72
C ASP A 185 35.30 -7.38 -0.30
N GLU A 186 34.27 -6.53 -0.37
CA GLU A 186 33.16 -6.71 -1.32
C GLU A 186 33.56 -6.27 -2.73
N THR A 187 33.65 -7.25 -3.63
CA THR A 187 34.01 -7.08 -5.06
C THR A 187 32.84 -7.29 -6.02
N SER A 188 31.60 -7.37 -5.51
CA SER A 188 30.42 -7.64 -6.34
C SER A 188 30.14 -6.50 -7.32
N HIS A 189 29.95 -6.84 -8.59
CA HIS A 189 29.47 -5.92 -9.61
C HIS A 189 27.99 -5.59 -9.40
N VAL A 190 27.65 -4.30 -9.38
CA VAL A 190 26.26 -3.82 -9.30
C VAL A 190 25.60 -4.07 -10.66
N SER A 191 24.67 -5.01 -10.68
CA SER A 191 23.94 -5.45 -11.87
C SER A 191 22.79 -4.51 -12.23
N ALA A 192 22.20 -3.81 -11.25
CA ALA A 192 21.19 -2.78 -11.49
C ALA A 192 20.96 -1.88 -10.27
N VAL A 193 20.33 -0.74 -10.54
CA VAL A 193 19.64 0.10 -9.57
C VAL A 193 18.13 -0.01 -9.80
N ILE A 194 17.36 -0.15 -8.73
CA ILE A 194 15.91 -0.26 -8.75
C ILE A 194 15.34 0.95 -8.01
N ASP A 195 14.68 1.86 -8.71
CA ASP A 195 13.99 3.00 -8.12
C ASP A 195 12.59 2.61 -7.62
N ALA A 196 12.49 2.35 -6.32
CA ALA A 196 11.24 2.12 -5.59
C ALA A 196 10.97 3.26 -4.58
N SER A 197 11.40 4.48 -4.89
CA SER A 197 11.35 5.67 -4.00
C SER A 197 9.94 6.16 -3.66
N GLY A 198 8.91 5.56 -4.26
CA GLY A 198 7.51 5.92 -4.05
C GLY A 198 7.01 6.94 -5.07
N ARG A 199 7.65 8.11 -5.22
CA ARG A 199 7.27 9.14 -6.21
C ARG A 199 8.23 9.27 -7.41
N GLY A 200 9.36 8.58 -7.40
CA GLY A 200 10.42 8.81 -8.38
C GLY A 200 11.15 10.12 -8.14
N PHE A 201 12.23 10.32 -8.88
CA PHE A 201 13.05 11.52 -8.81
C PHE A 201 12.62 12.51 -9.89
N ASN A 202 12.11 13.68 -9.48
CA ASN A 202 11.72 14.78 -10.36
C ASN A 202 10.73 14.41 -11.49
N ASP A 203 9.90 13.37 -11.32
CA ASP A 203 8.86 13.04 -12.31
C ASP A 203 7.74 14.10 -12.26
N PRO A 204 7.52 14.89 -13.33
CA PRO A 204 6.50 15.93 -13.36
C PRO A 204 5.06 15.38 -13.31
N ASN A 205 4.88 14.08 -13.57
CA ASN A 205 3.58 13.41 -13.44
C ASN A 205 3.29 12.96 -12.02
N SER A 206 4.29 12.92 -11.14
CA SER A 206 4.14 12.51 -9.75
C SER A 206 3.64 13.65 -8.87
N PHE A 207 2.71 13.34 -7.97
CA PHE A 207 2.12 14.30 -7.03
C PHE A 207 1.64 13.59 -5.75
N PRO A 208 1.57 14.27 -4.60
CA PRO A 208 0.97 13.68 -3.41
C PRO A 208 -0.54 13.72 -3.50
N SER A 209 -1.20 12.74 -2.90
CA SER A 209 -2.57 12.91 -2.42
C SER A 209 -2.59 12.73 -0.92
N ARG A 210 -2.76 13.86 -0.20
CA ARG A 210 -2.90 13.85 1.26
C ARG A 210 -4.20 13.14 1.63
N GLY A 211 -4.13 12.32 2.67
CA GLY A 211 -5.30 11.75 3.32
C GLY A 211 -5.12 11.82 4.83
N GLN A 212 -6.19 12.21 5.51
CA GLN A 212 -6.29 12.18 6.96
C GLN A 212 -7.12 10.99 7.43
N PHE A 213 -6.63 10.36 8.49
CA PHE A 213 -7.16 9.11 9.06
C PHE A 213 -7.08 9.14 10.58
N ILE A 214 -7.82 8.23 11.21
CA ILE A 214 -7.86 8.07 12.65
C ILE A 214 -7.68 6.58 12.97
N ILE A 215 -6.85 6.27 13.96
CA ILE A 215 -6.76 4.94 14.57
C ILE A 215 -7.61 4.95 15.83
N VAL A 216 -8.55 4.01 15.93
CA VAL A 216 -9.42 3.80 17.10
C VAL A 216 -9.21 2.40 17.67
N SER A 217 -9.51 2.18 18.95
CA SER A 217 -9.52 0.83 19.54
C SER A 217 -10.77 0.02 19.20
N ASN A 218 -11.86 0.70 18.82
CA ASN A 218 -13.13 0.08 18.43
C ASN A 218 -12.91 -0.93 17.29
N HIS A 219 -13.46 -2.13 17.45
CA HIS A 219 -13.26 -3.24 16.53
C HIS A 219 -14.41 -3.34 15.51
N CYS A 220 -14.08 -3.81 14.31
CA CYS A 220 -15.03 -4.24 13.29
C CYS A 220 -14.56 -5.60 12.76
N ASP A 221 -15.50 -6.51 12.53
CA ASP A 221 -15.25 -7.87 12.04
C ASP A 221 -15.11 -7.96 10.50
N LYS A 222 -15.37 -6.84 9.83
CA LYS A 222 -15.34 -6.67 8.38
C LYS A 222 -14.61 -5.37 8.03
N THR A 223 -14.06 -5.29 6.82
CA THR A 223 -13.60 -4.01 6.30
C THR A 223 -14.70 -3.35 5.47
N ILE A 224 -14.92 -2.05 5.67
CA ILE A 224 -16.01 -1.33 5.01
C ILE A 224 -15.41 -0.23 4.13
N SER A 225 -15.97 -0.06 2.93
CA SER A 225 -15.74 1.09 2.06
C SER A 225 -17.09 1.69 1.66
N HIS A 226 -17.21 3.01 1.67
CA HIS A 226 -18.43 3.68 1.24
C HIS A 226 -18.11 4.86 0.35
N HIS A 227 -18.76 4.90 -0.82
CA HIS A 227 -18.67 5.97 -1.81
C HIS A 227 -19.91 6.84 -1.72
N TRP A 228 -19.74 8.02 -1.14
CA TRP A 228 -20.82 8.97 -0.90
C TRP A 228 -21.18 9.75 -2.16
N SER A 229 -22.41 10.25 -2.21
CA SER A 229 -22.92 11.01 -3.35
C SER A 229 -22.25 12.36 -3.56
N ASP A 230 -21.63 12.92 -2.51
CA ASP A 230 -20.84 14.15 -2.56
C ASP A 230 -19.40 13.95 -3.06
N GLY A 231 -19.04 12.71 -3.43
CA GLY A 231 -17.72 12.32 -3.90
C GLY A 231 -16.71 12.02 -2.77
N SER A 232 -17.11 12.16 -1.50
CA SER A 232 -16.30 11.71 -0.37
C SER A 232 -16.27 10.18 -0.29
N SER A 233 -15.30 9.65 0.45
CA SER A 233 -15.19 8.20 0.69
C SER A 233 -14.96 7.93 2.16
N THR A 234 -15.54 6.85 2.65
CA THR A 234 -15.28 6.35 4.00
C THR A 234 -14.67 4.95 3.94
N VAL A 235 -13.69 4.69 4.79
CA VAL A 235 -13.05 3.39 4.95
C VAL A 235 -12.96 3.04 6.43
N ILE A 236 -13.18 1.77 6.74
CA ILE A 236 -13.04 1.18 8.07
C ILE A 236 -12.22 -0.10 7.89
N ILE A 237 -11.02 -0.12 8.46
CA ILE A 237 -10.02 -1.17 8.22
C ILE A 237 -9.51 -1.69 9.57
N PRO A 238 -10.06 -2.79 10.08
CA PRO A 238 -9.57 -3.41 11.31
C PRO A 238 -8.20 -4.03 11.04
N ARG A 239 -7.16 -3.55 11.71
CA ARG A 239 -5.81 -4.11 11.56
C ARG A 239 -5.66 -5.35 12.46
N PRO A 240 -5.07 -6.45 11.95
CA PRO A 240 -4.73 -7.61 12.77
C PRO A 240 -3.74 -7.27 13.89
N LEU A 241 -3.59 -8.22 14.83
CA LEU A 241 -2.60 -8.19 15.91
C LEU A 241 -2.68 -6.94 16.79
N GLY A 242 -3.90 -6.49 17.10
CA GLY A 242 -4.12 -5.34 17.98
C GLY A 242 -3.68 -3.99 17.39
N GLY A 243 -3.57 -3.88 16.07
CA GLY A 243 -3.17 -2.64 15.39
C GLY A 243 -4.20 -1.51 15.42
N GLY A 244 -5.34 -1.72 16.09
CA GLY A 244 -6.52 -0.84 16.07
C GLY A 244 -7.27 -0.90 14.75
N THR A 245 -8.34 -0.12 14.65
CA THR A 245 -9.09 0.05 13.40
C THR A 245 -8.75 1.40 12.80
N VAL A 246 -8.32 1.41 11.53
CA VAL A 246 -8.12 2.65 10.78
C VAL A 246 -9.47 3.06 10.22
N ILE A 247 -9.91 4.26 10.58
CA ILE A 247 -11.09 4.90 10.01
C ILE A 247 -10.66 6.14 9.24
N GLY A 248 -11.35 6.42 8.15
CA GLY A 248 -11.07 7.59 7.34
C GLY A 248 -12.01 7.70 6.17
N GLY A 249 -11.71 8.53 5.18
CA GLY A 249 -10.60 9.48 5.23
C GLY A 249 -10.73 10.51 4.13
N THR A 250 -9.82 11.47 4.10
CA THR A 250 -9.82 12.49 3.05
C THR A 250 -8.99 12.06 1.83
N LYS A 251 -9.26 12.73 0.70
CA LYS A 251 -8.51 12.58 -0.55
C LYS A 251 -8.25 13.96 -1.14
N GLU A 252 -7.02 14.44 -0.96
CA GLU A 252 -6.65 15.81 -1.31
C GLU A 252 -5.43 15.79 -2.26
N PRO A 253 -5.66 15.69 -3.58
CA PRO A 253 -4.59 15.77 -4.58
C PRO A 253 -3.81 17.08 -4.49
N ASN A 254 -2.50 17.01 -4.66
CA ASN A 254 -1.55 18.14 -4.63
C ASN A 254 -1.47 18.88 -3.29
N ASN A 255 -2.07 18.35 -2.22
CA ASN A 255 -1.91 18.93 -0.89
C ASN A 255 -0.62 18.43 -0.22
N TRP A 256 0.24 19.39 0.14
CA TRP A 256 1.53 19.16 0.80
C TRP A 256 1.51 19.50 2.29
N SER A 257 0.39 19.98 2.85
CA SER A 257 0.29 20.28 4.28
C SER A 257 0.52 19.02 5.13
N GLU A 258 1.17 19.21 6.27
CA GLU A 258 1.41 18.20 7.30
C GLU A 258 0.45 18.38 8.50
N ASP A 259 -0.36 19.42 8.48
CA ASP A 259 -1.24 19.80 9.57
C ASP A 259 -2.44 18.88 9.65
N ILE A 260 -2.94 18.62 10.86
CA ILE A 260 -4.23 17.94 11.05
C ILE A 260 -5.35 18.97 10.91
N ASP A 261 -6.38 18.63 10.13
CA ASP A 261 -7.60 19.42 10.04
C ASP A 261 -8.64 18.88 11.03
N HIS A 262 -8.99 19.68 12.04
CA HIS A 262 -9.96 19.30 13.06
C HIS A 262 -11.37 19.11 12.49
N ALA A 263 -11.75 19.89 11.46
CA ALA A 263 -13.04 19.73 10.81
C ALA A 263 -13.13 18.37 10.09
N SER A 264 -12.10 18.00 9.32
CA SER A 264 -12.00 16.67 8.72
C SER A 264 -12.03 15.54 9.75
N THR A 265 -11.42 15.73 10.92
CA THR A 265 -11.44 14.73 12.02
C THR A 265 -12.87 14.49 12.50
N GLU A 266 -13.58 15.56 12.80
CA GLU A 266 -14.98 15.55 13.25
C GLU A 266 -15.90 14.90 12.21
N ASP A 267 -15.73 15.26 10.93
CA ASP A 267 -16.52 14.72 9.84
C ASP A 267 -16.27 13.23 9.59
N ILE A 268 -15.02 12.75 9.75
CA ILE A 268 -14.69 11.32 9.67
C ILE A 268 -15.42 10.55 10.78
N LEU A 269 -15.35 11.03 12.03
CA LEU A 269 -15.98 10.35 13.16
C LEU A 269 -17.49 10.27 13.00
N LYS A 270 -18.15 11.36 12.56
CA LYS A 270 -19.59 11.38 12.28
C LYS A 270 -19.98 10.38 11.20
N ARG A 271 -19.31 10.39 10.05
CA ARG A 271 -19.63 9.47 8.94
C ARG A 271 -19.46 8.01 9.34
N VAL A 272 -18.42 7.69 10.11
CA VAL A 272 -18.18 6.31 10.58
C VAL A 272 -19.23 5.89 11.60
N ARG A 273 -19.60 6.79 12.54
CA ARG A 273 -20.70 6.58 13.49
C ARG A 273 -22.01 6.27 12.79
N ASP A 274 -22.36 7.07 11.79
CA ASP A 274 -23.62 6.92 11.06
C ASP A 274 -23.65 5.65 10.21
N LEU A 275 -22.50 5.22 9.68
CA LEU A 275 -22.37 4.04 8.83
C LEU A 275 -22.27 2.72 9.62
N CYS A 276 -21.61 2.74 10.77
CA CYS A 276 -21.31 1.53 11.55
C CYS A 276 -21.54 1.81 13.05
N PRO A 277 -22.80 2.10 13.45
CA PRO A 277 -23.12 2.43 14.84
C PRO A 277 -22.79 1.28 15.80
N GLU A 278 -22.74 0.04 15.32
CA GLU A 278 -22.37 -1.13 16.12
C GLU A 278 -20.90 -1.10 16.62
N MET A 279 -20.04 -0.26 16.04
CA MET A 279 -18.68 -0.07 16.54
C MET A 279 -18.61 0.76 17.82
N ILE A 280 -19.69 1.48 18.16
CA ILE A 280 -19.69 2.44 19.26
C ILE A 280 -20.16 1.77 20.55
N ASP A 281 -19.42 2.01 21.63
CA ASP A 281 -19.86 1.67 22.98
C ASP A 281 -20.64 2.87 23.56
N GLU A 282 -21.97 2.78 23.53
CA GLU A 282 -22.86 3.83 24.04
C GLU A 282 -22.79 4.00 25.57
N GLN A 283 -22.15 3.08 26.30
CA GLN A 283 -22.10 3.11 27.77
C GLN A 283 -20.97 3.98 28.31
N VAL A 284 -20.06 4.48 27.46
CA VAL A 284 -18.91 5.29 27.89
C VAL A 284 -19.22 6.78 27.70
N GLY A 285 -19.83 7.40 28.71
CA GLY A 285 -20.15 8.84 28.70
C GLY A 285 -18.94 9.77 28.47
N GLU A 286 -17.72 9.28 28.70
CA GLU A 286 -16.45 10.00 28.45
C GLU A 286 -16.08 10.09 26.96
N LEU A 287 -16.68 9.29 26.07
CA LEU A 287 -16.39 9.28 24.63
C LEU A 287 -17.36 10.16 23.81
N ALA A 288 -18.23 10.92 24.47
CA ALA A 288 -19.22 11.76 23.78
C ALA A 288 -18.57 12.80 22.85
N SER A 289 -17.41 13.37 23.23
CA SER A 289 -16.66 14.33 22.42
C SER A 289 -15.99 13.73 21.18
N THR A 290 -15.91 12.41 21.10
CA THR A 290 -15.32 11.67 19.97
C THR A 290 -16.34 10.76 19.31
N HIS A 291 -17.63 11.10 19.42
CA HIS A 291 -18.73 10.33 18.83
C HIS A 291 -18.79 8.86 19.28
N GLY A 292 -18.26 8.53 20.46
CA GLY A 292 -18.23 7.17 20.98
C GLY A 292 -17.02 6.33 20.56
N PHE A 293 -16.03 6.94 19.89
CA PHE A 293 -14.79 6.28 19.51
C PHE A 293 -13.66 6.55 20.51
N ASP A 294 -12.95 5.51 20.92
CA ASP A 294 -11.71 5.62 21.68
C ASP A 294 -10.53 5.85 20.71
N VAL A 295 -10.27 7.13 20.43
CA VAL A 295 -9.26 7.60 19.48
C VAL A 295 -7.86 7.42 20.04
N LYS A 296 -7.02 6.66 19.33
CA LYS A 296 -5.61 6.44 19.66
C LYS A 296 -4.68 7.39 18.93
N GLN A 297 -5.00 7.74 17.68
CA GLN A 297 -4.17 8.62 16.87
C GLN A 297 -4.98 9.26 15.75
N VAL A 298 -4.77 10.56 15.52
CA VAL A 298 -5.15 11.21 14.26
C VAL A 298 -3.86 11.44 13.48
N TYR A 299 -3.85 11.11 12.19
CA TYR A 299 -2.64 11.22 11.37
C TYR A 299 -2.95 11.62 9.92
N VAL A 300 -1.93 12.16 9.27
CA VAL A 300 -1.95 12.53 7.85
C VAL A 300 -0.83 11.81 7.11
N ALA A 301 -1.09 11.46 5.86
CA ALA A 301 -0.09 10.82 5.02
C ALA A 301 -0.29 11.20 3.55
N ARG A 302 0.79 11.14 2.77
CA ARG A 302 0.75 11.46 1.34
C ARG A 302 0.90 10.19 0.51
N ARG A 303 -0.15 9.83 -0.21
CA ARG A 303 -0.08 8.77 -1.22
C ARG A 303 0.81 9.24 -2.37
N PRO A 304 1.75 8.42 -2.85
CA PRO A 304 2.62 8.78 -3.95
C PRO A 304 1.90 8.52 -5.28
N MET A 305 1.06 9.47 -5.68
CA MET A 305 0.26 9.38 -6.90
C MET A 305 1.11 9.75 -8.12
N ARG A 306 0.70 9.26 -9.29
CA ARG A 306 1.27 9.65 -10.57
C ARG A 306 0.19 9.68 -11.65
N ARG A 307 0.22 10.69 -12.52
CA ARG A 307 -0.64 10.77 -13.70
C ARG A 307 -0.23 9.65 -14.68
N GLY A 308 -1.21 8.89 -15.16
CA GLY A 308 -0.95 7.69 -15.96
C GLY A 308 -0.60 6.45 -15.15
N GLY A 309 -0.74 6.50 -13.82
CA GLY A 309 -0.55 5.33 -12.95
C GLY A 309 0.91 4.98 -12.68
N MET A 310 1.11 3.74 -12.23
CA MET A 310 2.41 3.17 -11.85
C MET A 310 3.42 3.32 -12.99
N HIS A 311 4.57 3.90 -12.68
CA HIS A 311 5.71 3.96 -13.59
C HIS A 311 6.56 2.71 -13.39
N PHE A 312 6.41 1.73 -14.28
CA PHE A 312 7.24 0.54 -14.34
C PHE A 312 7.98 0.47 -15.68
N VAL A 313 9.27 0.78 -15.67
CA VAL A 313 10.10 0.89 -16.89
C VAL A 313 11.44 0.18 -16.72
N LEU A 314 11.74 -0.69 -17.69
CA LEU A 314 13.01 -1.38 -17.87
C LEU A 314 13.71 -0.71 -19.06
N GLY A 315 14.78 0.08 -18.86
CA GLY A 315 15.51 0.62 -20.03
C GLY A 315 16.24 1.93 -19.86
N SER A 316 16.27 2.51 -18.66
CA SER A 316 17.17 3.61 -18.35
C SER A 316 18.50 3.08 -17.80
N SER A 317 19.46 3.97 -17.60
CA SER A 317 20.69 3.67 -16.88
C SER A 317 21.08 4.84 -16.00
N VAL A 318 21.81 4.55 -14.93
CA VAL A 318 22.49 5.55 -14.13
C VAL A 318 23.97 5.56 -14.50
N ALA A 319 24.56 6.75 -14.62
CA ALA A 319 25.98 6.91 -14.88
C ALA A 319 26.75 7.11 -13.58
N HIS A 320 27.87 6.42 -13.42
CA HIS A 320 28.82 6.64 -12.32
C HIS A 320 30.25 6.50 -12.84
N ASN A 321 31.03 7.58 -12.78
CA ASN A 321 32.41 7.64 -13.26
C ASN A 321 32.60 7.08 -14.69
N GLY A 322 31.64 7.36 -15.59
CA GLY A 322 31.65 6.89 -16.98
C GLY A 322 31.15 5.47 -17.21
N ASN A 323 30.79 4.72 -16.15
CA ASN A 323 30.15 3.41 -16.26
C ASN A 323 28.64 3.56 -16.16
N TYR A 324 27.90 2.77 -16.94
CA TYR A 324 26.45 2.75 -16.95
C TYR A 324 25.92 1.50 -16.25
N THR A 325 25.04 1.70 -15.27
CA THR A 325 24.33 0.62 -14.56
C THR A 325 22.86 0.66 -14.95
N PRO A 326 22.23 -0.48 -15.30
CA PRO A 326 20.80 -0.52 -15.61
C PRO A 326 19.95 0.09 -14.50
N LEU A 327 18.96 0.91 -14.87
CA LEU A 327 17.96 1.48 -13.97
C LEU A 327 16.60 0.89 -14.30
N ILE A 328 15.96 0.33 -13.28
CA ILE A 328 14.58 -0.14 -13.32
C ILE A 328 13.76 0.74 -12.39
N SER A 329 12.76 1.42 -12.93
CA SER A 329 11.90 2.30 -12.13
C SER A 329 10.58 1.62 -11.82
N CYS A 330 10.13 1.69 -10.57
CA CYS A 330 8.90 1.09 -10.07
C CYS A 330 8.27 1.96 -8.95
N TYR A 331 7.71 3.11 -9.33
CA TYR A 331 7.11 4.07 -8.40
C TYR A 331 5.78 4.65 -8.92
N GLY A 332 5.09 5.43 -8.10
CA GLY A 332 3.81 6.05 -8.47
C GLY A 332 2.61 5.12 -8.34
N ALA A 333 2.70 4.09 -7.48
CA ALA A 333 1.63 3.10 -7.25
C ALA A 333 0.37 3.68 -6.59
N GLY A 334 0.40 4.93 -6.14
CA GLY A 334 -0.74 5.60 -5.53
C GLY A 334 -1.32 4.81 -4.35
N ALA A 335 -2.61 4.47 -4.43
CA ALA A 335 -3.31 3.69 -3.42
C ALA A 335 -3.15 2.16 -3.56
N ASN A 336 -2.41 1.68 -4.57
CA ASN A 336 -2.37 0.27 -4.94
C ASN A 336 -1.06 -0.43 -4.53
N GLY A 337 -0.10 0.28 -3.91
CA GLY A 337 1.23 -0.24 -3.60
C GLY A 337 1.25 -1.61 -2.92
N TYR A 338 0.45 -1.81 -1.86
CA TYR A 338 0.31 -3.12 -1.22
C TYR A 338 -0.34 -4.16 -2.13
N LYS A 339 -1.40 -3.77 -2.86
CA LYS A 339 -2.20 -4.64 -3.74
C LYS A 339 -1.42 -5.22 -4.92
N ILE A 340 -0.32 -4.60 -5.33
CA ILE A 340 0.48 -5.09 -6.48
C ILE A 340 1.89 -5.52 -6.08
N SER A 341 2.25 -5.40 -4.80
CA SER A 341 3.63 -5.47 -4.33
C SER A 341 4.35 -6.77 -4.68
N TRP A 342 3.71 -7.93 -4.51
CA TRP A 342 4.33 -9.23 -4.77
C TRP A 342 4.37 -9.57 -6.25
N ALA A 343 3.32 -9.27 -6.99
CA ALA A 343 3.34 -9.47 -8.45
C ALA A 343 4.42 -8.61 -9.11
N LEU A 344 4.52 -7.34 -8.68
CA LEU A 344 5.57 -6.45 -9.14
C LEU A 344 6.96 -6.96 -8.75
N ALA A 345 7.14 -7.54 -7.56
CA ALA A 345 8.40 -8.15 -7.16
C ALA A 345 8.78 -9.33 -8.06
N ASP A 346 7.81 -10.17 -8.44
CA ASP A 346 8.04 -11.34 -9.29
C ASP A 346 8.32 -10.96 -10.76
N GLU A 347 7.89 -9.77 -11.24
CA GLU A 347 8.29 -9.25 -12.57
C GLU A 347 9.82 -9.10 -12.69
N PHE A 348 10.53 -8.87 -11.57
CA PHE A 348 11.99 -8.78 -11.57
C PHE A 348 12.68 -10.13 -11.76
N ASP A 349 12.01 -11.26 -11.53
CA ASP A 349 12.55 -12.60 -11.84
C ASP A 349 12.79 -12.75 -13.35
N SER A 350 12.01 -12.05 -14.20
CA SER A 350 12.24 -12.04 -15.64
C SER A 350 13.53 -11.30 -16.05
N PHE A 351 13.94 -10.30 -15.26
CA PHE A 351 15.14 -9.51 -15.50
C PHE A 351 16.38 -10.10 -14.82
N PHE A 352 16.20 -10.70 -13.64
CA PHE A 352 17.22 -11.43 -12.90
C PHE A 352 16.75 -12.89 -12.74
N PRO A 353 16.87 -13.72 -13.78
CA PRO A 353 16.42 -15.10 -13.70
C PRO A 353 17.17 -15.83 -12.58
N PRO A 354 16.47 -16.59 -11.72
CA PRO A 354 17.12 -17.38 -10.70
C PRO A 354 18.10 -18.38 -11.37
N PRO A 355 19.22 -18.72 -10.70
CA PRO A 355 20.13 -19.73 -11.21
C PRO A 355 19.37 -21.06 -11.42
N LYS A 356 19.59 -21.69 -12.57
CA LYS A 356 18.98 -22.98 -12.95
C LYS A 356 19.39 -24.11 -12.02
#